data_AF-A0A558C2M2-F1
#
_entry.id   AF-A0A558C2M2-F1
#
_cell.length_a   1.000
_cell.length_b   1.000
_cell.length_c   1.000
_cell.angle_alpha   90.00
_cell.angle_beta   90.00
_cell.angle_gamma   90.00
#
_symmetry.space_group_name_H-M   'P 1'
#
loop_
_entity.id
_entity.type
_entity.pdbx_description
1 polymer ?
#
loop_
_entity_poly.entity_id
_entity_poly.type
_entity_poly.pdbx_seq_one_letter_code
_entity_poly.pdbx_strand_id
1 'polypeptide(L)'
;MTFTELNLIEPILRALGEEGYTTPTPIQQQAIPQVLEGHDLLGVAQTGTGKTAAFSVPILQILHQTALAQKGQGPRGRVRCLVLTPTRELAIQIGESFKAYGRHLPQLRSTVIFGGVGQNPQVQALQRGVEILVATPGRLLDLMNQGYVNLQHLEVFVLDEADRMLDMGFIHDIKRILPKLPAGRQSLFFSATMPQAIKELSATILRPNPVQVAVTPVSSTADTVTQSVFLVDKNDKPALLRHVLKDPAIKRVLVFTRTKHGANKVTETLEKAQITAEAIHGNKSQNHRQRALSNFKAGTTRVLVATDIAARGIDVDELTHVINYEVPNEPETYVHRIGRTGRAGAFGTAFTFVEGEERAYLQDIQKLIRKQIDVDSDHPFTTASVAPVSLHGSERIIRPKGPAGRPPRDGRSGGGQGRGGAPRAASGQGTPNRGEQRSGGRPQASGRPAAAGSAGGGERRSSSRPWQAGRGGSEGGSRRS
;
A
#
# COMPACT_ATOMS: atom_id res chain seq x y z
N MET A 1 14.94 -20.47 18.93
CA MET A 1 14.72 -21.25 17.71
C MET A 1 15.53 -20.62 16.58
N THR A 2 16.30 -21.41 15.83
CA THR A 2 17.13 -20.96 14.70
C THR A 2 16.47 -21.31 13.36
N PHE A 3 16.92 -20.71 12.24
CA PHE A 3 16.39 -21.08 10.91
C PHE A 3 16.70 -22.54 10.53
N THR A 4 17.82 -23.08 11.01
CA THR A 4 18.22 -24.48 10.82
C THR A 4 17.26 -25.46 11.50
N GLU A 5 16.53 -25.04 12.54
CA GLU A 5 15.52 -25.85 13.23
C GLU A 5 14.14 -25.83 12.51
N LEU A 6 13.99 -25.05 11.44
CA LEU A 6 12.72 -24.93 10.68
C LEU A 6 12.61 -25.92 9.51
N ASN A 7 13.45 -26.96 9.45
CA ASN A 7 13.46 -27.97 8.39
C ASN A 7 13.56 -27.38 6.97
N LEU A 8 14.36 -26.32 6.82
CA LEU A 8 14.62 -25.68 5.54
C LEU A 8 15.78 -26.37 4.81
N ILE A 9 15.69 -26.46 3.48
CA ILE A 9 16.75 -27.03 2.64
C ILE A 9 17.98 -26.12 2.58
N GLU A 10 19.15 -26.72 2.39
CA GLU A 10 20.45 -26.01 2.34
C GLU A 10 20.47 -24.81 1.39
N PRO A 11 19.93 -24.87 0.15
CA PRO A 11 19.98 -23.74 -0.76
C PRO A 11 19.27 -22.49 -0.21
N ILE A 12 18.19 -22.68 0.56
CA ILE A 12 17.43 -21.59 1.16
C ILE A 12 18.12 -21.09 2.43
N LEU A 13 18.63 -21.99 3.27
CA LEU A 13 19.41 -21.61 4.46
C LEU A 13 20.64 -20.78 4.09
N ARG A 14 21.34 -21.17 3.02
CA ARG A 14 22.47 -20.42 2.48
C ARG A 14 22.05 -19.02 2.02
N ALA A 15 20.96 -18.93 1.26
CA ALA A 15 20.46 -17.64 0.80
C ALA A 15 20.05 -16.72 1.97
N LEU A 16 19.40 -17.27 3.01
CA LEU A 16 19.04 -16.54 4.22
C LEU A 16 20.28 -16.01 4.97
N GLY A 17 21.34 -16.81 5.08
CA GLY A 17 22.61 -16.38 5.66
C GLY A 17 23.28 -15.24 4.87
N GLU A 18 23.26 -15.31 3.54
CA GLU A 18 23.79 -14.25 2.66
C GLU A 18 22.97 -12.94 2.74
N GLU A 19 21.67 -13.03 3.00
CA GLU A 19 20.80 -11.87 3.27
C GLU A 19 20.89 -11.37 4.72
N GLY A 20 21.72 -12.01 5.56
CA GLY A 20 21.97 -11.58 6.95
C GLY A 20 20.92 -12.02 7.97
N TYR A 21 20.05 -12.98 7.63
CA TYR A 21 19.07 -13.53 8.57
C TYR A 21 19.75 -14.43 9.61
N THR A 22 19.74 -14.00 10.86
CA THR A 22 20.33 -14.76 11.98
C THR A 22 19.29 -15.55 12.76
N THR A 23 18.19 -14.91 13.12
CA THR A 23 17.10 -15.52 13.92
C THR A 23 15.74 -15.27 13.28
N PRO A 24 14.87 -16.30 13.20
CA PRO A 24 13.53 -16.12 12.67
C PRO A 24 12.68 -15.25 13.60
N THR A 25 11.87 -14.36 13.04
CA THR A 25 10.90 -13.55 13.79
C THR A 25 9.75 -14.42 14.33
N PRO A 26 8.95 -13.96 15.31
CA PRO A 26 7.86 -14.77 15.86
C PRO A 26 6.85 -15.26 14.81
N ILE A 27 6.54 -14.45 13.80
CA ILE A 27 5.65 -14.85 12.69
C ILE A 27 6.30 -15.92 11.83
N GLN A 28 7.62 -15.86 11.60
CA GLN A 28 8.36 -16.85 10.82
C GLN A 28 8.45 -18.18 11.57
N GLN A 29 8.75 -18.16 12.88
CA GLN A 29 8.83 -19.36 13.72
C GLN A 29 7.52 -20.15 13.73
N GLN A 30 6.39 -19.45 13.81
CA GLN A 30 5.07 -20.08 13.88
C GLN A 30 4.51 -20.44 12.50
N ALA A 31 4.73 -19.61 11.47
CA ALA A 31 4.16 -19.84 10.15
C ALA A 31 4.95 -20.83 9.29
N ILE A 32 6.28 -20.77 9.28
CA ILE A 32 7.09 -21.55 8.33
C ILE A 32 6.82 -23.06 8.42
N PRO A 33 6.82 -23.69 9.62
CA PRO A 33 6.54 -25.13 9.73
C PRO A 33 5.14 -25.49 9.21
N GLN A 34 4.15 -24.67 9.55
CA GLN A 34 2.75 -24.88 9.18
C GLN A 34 2.53 -24.75 7.67
N VAL A 35 3.23 -23.82 7.03
CA VAL A 35 3.20 -23.69 5.57
C VAL A 35 3.88 -24.88 4.90
N LEU A 36 5.03 -25.34 5.40
CA LEU A 36 5.72 -26.53 4.86
C LEU A 36 4.88 -27.81 4.95
N GLU A 37 4.04 -27.93 5.98
CA GLU A 37 3.09 -29.05 6.15
C GLU A 37 1.87 -28.96 5.21
N GLY A 38 1.72 -27.87 4.45
CA GLY A 38 0.63 -27.70 3.47
C GLY A 38 -0.68 -27.16 4.07
N HIS A 39 -0.65 -26.69 5.32
CA HIS A 39 -1.82 -26.08 5.96
C HIS A 39 -2.13 -24.69 5.37
N ASP A 40 -3.42 -24.37 5.27
CA ASP A 40 -3.85 -23.00 5.00
C ASP A 40 -3.57 -22.13 6.24
N LEU A 41 -3.13 -20.88 6.03
CA LEU A 41 -2.68 -20.01 7.11
C LEU A 41 -3.35 -18.65 7.07
N LEU A 42 -3.86 -18.22 8.23
CA LEU A 42 -4.27 -16.84 8.50
C LEU A 42 -3.22 -16.17 9.38
N GLY A 43 -2.40 -15.31 8.78
CA GLY A 43 -1.34 -14.56 9.45
C GLY A 43 -1.78 -13.14 9.78
N VAL A 44 -1.93 -12.83 11.07
CA VAL A 44 -2.23 -11.48 11.55
C VAL A 44 -0.97 -10.86 12.15
N ALA A 45 -0.32 -9.99 11.39
CA ALA A 45 0.87 -9.27 11.82
C ALA A 45 1.07 -7.96 11.05
N GLN A 46 1.67 -6.97 11.71
CA GLN A 46 1.98 -5.67 11.10
C GLN A 46 3.10 -5.75 10.06
N THR A 47 3.24 -4.72 9.23
CA THR A 47 4.39 -4.60 8.29
C THR A 47 5.70 -4.57 9.09
N GLY A 48 6.79 -5.11 8.53
CA GLY A 48 8.10 -5.13 9.18
C GLY A 48 8.28 -6.25 10.21
N THR A 49 7.28 -7.11 10.43
CA THR A 49 7.40 -8.29 11.30
C THR A 49 8.04 -9.49 10.60
N GLY A 50 8.41 -9.36 9.32
CA GLY A 50 9.02 -10.45 8.54
C GLY A 50 8.02 -11.38 7.83
N LYS A 51 6.77 -10.93 7.61
CA LYS A 51 5.72 -11.68 6.89
C LYS A 51 6.16 -12.21 5.52
N THR A 52 6.91 -11.41 4.75
CA THR A 52 7.36 -11.80 3.42
C THR A 52 8.15 -13.10 3.47
N ALA A 53 9.21 -13.15 4.28
CA ALA A 53 9.99 -14.37 4.47
C ALA A 53 9.14 -15.52 5.05
N ALA A 54 8.18 -15.22 5.93
CA ALA A 54 7.30 -16.23 6.53
C ALA A 54 6.47 -17.03 5.50
N PHE A 55 6.13 -16.44 4.35
CA PHE A 55 5.50 -17.18 3.24
C PHE A 55 6.47 -17.53 2.11
N SER A 56 7.39 -16.65 1.72
CA SER A 56 8.20 -16.87 0.51
C SER A 56 9.20 -18.00 0.67
N VAL A 57 9.80 -18.14 1.85
CA VAL A 57 10.77 -19.20 2.18
C VAL A 57 10.14 -20.60 2.07
N PRO A 58 9.04 -20.91 2.78
CA PRO A 58 8.44 -22.23 2.67
C PRO A 58 7.83 -22.48 1.28
N ILE A 59 7.31 -21.46 0.58
CA ILE A 59 6.82 -21.60 -0.80
C ILE A 59 7.94 -22.04 -1.75
N LEU A 60 9.12 -21.43 -1.67
CA LEU A 60 10.26 -21.82 -2.51
C LEU A 60 10.62 -23.29 -2.31
N GLN A 61 10.62 -23.75 -1.06
CA GLN A 61 10.87 -25.15 -0.72
C GLN A 61 9.78 -26.08 -1.26
N ILE A 62 8.50 -25.76 -1.04
CA ILE A 62 7.36 -26.54 -1.54
C ILE A 62 7.47 -26.68 -3.05
N LEU A 63 7.68 -25.59 -3.79
CA LEU A 63 7.79 -25.60 -5.26
C LEU A 63 9.00 -26.38 -5.75
N HIS A 64 10.12 -26.36 -5.01
CA HIS A 64 11.30 -27.16 -5.32
C HIS A 64 11.02 -28.66 -5.14
N GLN A 65 10.46 -29.06 -4.00
CA GLN A 65 10.19 -30.46 -3.66
C GLN A 65 9.18 -31.11 -4.61
N THR A 66 8.10 -30.40 -4.90
CA THR A 66 7.07 -30.84 -5.86
C THR A 66 7.61 -30.96 -7.29
N ALA A 67 8.55 -30.09 -7.70
CA ALA A 67 9.23 -30.23 -8.99
C ALA A 67 10.12 -31.47 -9.06
N LEU A 68 10.79 -31.82 -7.95
CA LEU A 68 11.58 -33.06 -7.83
C LEU A 68 10.69 -34.30 -7.86
N ALA A 69 9.57 -34.29 -7.11
CA ALA A 69 8.62 -35.40 -7.06
C ALA A 69 8.02 -35.73 -8.44
N GLN A 70 7.80 -34.71 -9.26
CA GLN A 70 7.32 -34.87 -10.64
C GLN A 70 8.44 -35.28 -11.63
N LYS A 71 9.66 -35.60 -11.15
CA LYS A 71 10.84 -35.97 -11.97
C LYS A 71 11.13 -35.00 -13.13
N GLY A 72 10.76 -33.73 -12.99
CA GLY A 72 10.86 -32.75 -14.08
C GLY A 72 9.91 -32.99 -15.27
N GLN A 73 8.99 -33.94 -15.18
CA GLN A 73 7.91 -34.21 -16.14
C GLN A 73 6.67 -33.31 -15.91
N GLY A 74 6.66 -32.59 -14.79
CA GLY A 74 5.69 -31.54 -14.53
C GLY A 74 5.77 -30.41 -15.58
N PRO A 75 4.67 -29.71 -15.84
CA PRO A 75 4.67 -28.65 -16.82
C PRO A 75 5.55 -27.47 -16.36
N ARG A 76 6.69 -27.29 -17.05
CA ARG A 76 7.62 -26.16 -16.83
C ARG A 76 7.04 -24.86 -17.37
N GLY A 77 7.40 -23.73 -16.75
CA GLY A 77 6.99 -22.41 -17.22
C GLY A 77 5.52 -22.08 -16.99
N ARG A 78 4.84 -22.76 -16.07
CA ARG A 78 3.47 -22.46 -15.65
C ARG A 78 3.46 -21.83 -14.26
N VAL A 79 2.52 -20.93 -14.02
CA VAL A 79 2.36 -20.27 -12.71
C VAL A 79 1.89 -21.29 -11.68
N ARG A 80 2.74 -21.56 -10.68
CA ARG A 80 2.50 -22.50 -9.58
C ARG A 80 2.30 -21.79 -8.24
N CYS A 81 2.84 -20.59 -8.11
CA CYS A 81 2.55 -19.69 -7.00
C CYS A 81 2.08 -18.32 -7.50
N LEU A 82 1.04 -17.79 -6.86
CA LEU A 82 0.51 -16.45 -7.10
C LEU A 82 0.48 -15.71 -5.77
N VAL A 83 1.16 -14.56 -5.73
CA VAL A 83 1.07 -13.61 -4.62
C VAL A 83 0.35 -12.36 -5.10
N LEU A 84 -0.81 -12.09 -4.53
CA LEU A 84 -1.53 -10.83 -4.71
C LEU A 84 -1.17 -9.86 -3.59
N THR A 85 -0.85 -8.63 -3.98
CA THR A 85 -0.47 -7.54 -3.06
C THR A 85 -1.05 -6.18 -3.53
N PRO A 86 -1.42 -5.25 -2.63
CA PRO A 86 -2.17 -4.05 -2.99
C PRO A 86 -1.37 -3.04 -3.83
N THR A 87 -0.06 -2.94 -3.63
CA THR A 87 0.74 -1.85 -4.22
C THR A 87 1.82 -2.38 -5.13
N ARG A 88 2.23 -1.52 -6.08
CA ARG A 88 3.29 -1.85 -7.04
C ARG A 88 4.64 -1.96 -6.34
N GLU A 89 4.85 -1.07 -5.37
CA GLU A 89 6.05 -1.02 -4.56
C GLU A 89 6.22 -2.31 -3.73
N LEU A 90 5.15 -2.78 -3.08
CA LEU A 90 5.17 -4.04 -2.35
C LEU A 90 5.31 -5.25 -3.27
N ALA A 91 4.70 -5.23 -4.46
CA ALA A 91 4.89 -6.29 -5.45
C ALA A 91 6.35 -6.44 -5.88
N ILE A 92 7.04 -5.32 -6.07
CA ILE A 92 8.48 -5.32 -6.40
C ILE A 92 9.29 -5.89 -5.22
N GLN A 93 9.03 -5.45 -3.99
CA GLN A 93 9.73 -5.93 -2.78
C GLN A 93 9.56 -7.44 -2.55
N ILE A 94 8.34 -7.95 -2.72
CA ILE A 94 8.07 -9.39 -2.62
C ILE A 94 8.80 -10.13 -3.75
N GLY A 95 8.81 -9.59 -4.97
CA GLY A 95 9.58 -10.17 -6.08
C GLY A 95 11.09 -10.21 -5.82
N GLU A 96 11.65 -9.13 -5.26
CA GLU A 96 13.05 -9.06 -4.82
C GLU A 96 13.34 -10.11 -3.74
N SER A 97 12.43 -10.30 -2.78
CA SER A 97 12.54 -11.31 -1.73
C SER A 97 12.56 -12.73 -2.29
N PHE A 98 11.65 -13.08 -3.22
CA PHE A 98 11.67 -14.38 -3.90
C PHE A 98 12.99 -14.61 -4.65
N LYS A 99 13.51 -13.58 -5.32
CA LYS A 99 14.79 -13.66 -6.03
C LYS A 99 15.97 -13.84 -5.07
N ALA A 100 15.96 -13.16 -3.93
CA ALA A 100 16.99 -13.24 -2.91
C ALA A 100 17.04 -14.65 -2.29
N TYR A 101 15.93 -15.10 -1.71
CA TYR A 101 15.85 -16.40 -1.03
C TYR A 101 15.94 -17.58 -2.01
N GLY A 102 15.52 -17.38 -3.26
CA GLY A 102 15.53 -18.40 -4.31
C GLY A 102 16.81 -18.41 -5.16
N ARG A 103 17.84 -17.61 -4.85
CA ARG A 103 19.03 -17.47 -5.73
C ARG A 103 19.78 -18.78 -6.01
N HIS A 104 19.72 -19.72 -5.07
CA HIS A 104 20.33 -21.05 -5.17
C HIS A 104 19.34 -22.11 -5.70
N LEU A 105 18.20 -21.68 -6.25
CA LEU A 105 17.13 -22.51 -6.84
C LEU A 105 16.82 -22.06 -8.30
N PRO A 106 17.76 -22.21 -9.25
CA PRO A 106 17.68 -21.61 -10.59
C PRO A 106 16.49 -22.07 -11.43
N GLN A 107 15.87 -23.22 -11.09
CA GLN A 107 14.68 -23.73 -11.75
C GLN A 107 13.39 -22.96 -11.41
N LEU A 108 13.39 -22.13 -10.36
CA LEU A 108 12.21 -21.36 -9.94
C LEU A 108 12.33 -19.92 -10.44
N ARG A 109 11.63 -19.59 -11.52
CA ARG A 109 11.63 -18.23 -12.06
C ARG A 109 10.44 -17.46 -11.51
N SER A 110 10.71 -16.24 -11.06
CA SER A 110 9.69 -15.30 -10.60
C SER A 110 9.55 -14.12 -11.55
N THR A 111 8.34 -13.59 -11.69
CA THR A 111 8.10 -12.28 -12.31
C THR A 111 7.12 -11.46 -11.49
N VAL A 112 7.16 -10.14 -11.69
CA VAL A 112 6.28 -9.18 -11.04
C VAL A 112 5.46 -8.45 -12.10
N ILE A 113 4.13 -8.42 -11.93
CA ILE A 113 3.22 -7.72 -12.84
C ILE A 113 2.39 -6.66 -12.11
N PHE A 114 2.37 -5.45 -12.65
CA PHE A 114 1.57 -4.35 -12.11
C PHE A 114 1.24 -3.28 -13.14
N GLY A 115 0.20 -2.48 -12.86
CA GLY A 115 -0.29 -1.42 -13.74
C GLY A 115 0.60 -0.17 -13.77
N GLY A 116 0.28 0.78 -14.65
CA GLY A 116 0.96 2.08 -14.72
C GLY A 116 2.36 2.07 -15.35
N VAL A 117 2.77 0.95 -15.92
CA VAL A 117 3.94 0.78 -16.79
C VAL A 117 3.55 -0.01 -18.03
N GLY A 118 4.40 0.05 -19.07
CA GLY A 118 4.21 -0.71 -20.30
C GLY A 118 4.00 -2.20 -20.03
N GLN A 119 3.05 -2.80 -20.74
CA GLN A 119 2.68 -4.21 -20.57
C GLN A 119 3.69 -5.17 -21.22
N ASN A 120 4.30 -4.78 -22.34
CA ASN A 120 5.12 -5.69 -23.17
C ASN A 120 6.25 -6.41 -22.40
N PRO A 121 7.04 -5.76 -21.53
CA PRO A 121 8.07 -6.47 -20.76
C PRO A 121 7.49 -7.54 -19.83
N GLN A 122 6.30 -7.30 -19.27
CA GLN A 122 5.62 -8.25 -18.38
C GLN A 122 5.08 -9.44 -19.16
N VAL A 123 4.50 -9.20 -20.34
CA VAL A 123 4.03 -10.27 -21.25
C VAL A 123 5.19 -11.12 -21.75
N GLN A 124 6.31 -10.52 -22.16
CA GLN A 124 7.50 -11.27 -22.58
C GLN A 124 8.05 -12.13 -21.44
N ALA A 125 8.04 -11.63 -20.19
CA ALA A 125 8.45 -12.42 -19.04
C ALA A 125 7.52 -13.63 -18.82
N LEU A 126 6.20 -13.44 -18.90
CA LEU A 126 5.22 -14.52 -18.79
C LEU A 126 5.36 -15.56 -19.90
N GLN A 127 5.59 -15.12 -21.15
CA GLN A 127 5.78 -16.00 -22.31
C GLN A 127 7.03 -16.88 -22.22
N ARG A 128 8.10 -16.41 -21.57
CA ARG A 128 9.28 -17.25 -21.27
C ARG A 128 8.95 -18.37 -20.27
N GLY A 129 7.82 -18.28 -19.60
CA GLY A 129 7.40 -19.19 -18.53
C GLY A 129 7.93 -18.74 -17.18
N VAL A 130 7.07 -18.79 -16.16
CA VAL A 130 7.39 -18.40 -14.78
C VAL A 130 6.67 -19.34 -13.83
N GLU A 131 7.31 -19.67 -12.72
CA GLU A 131 6.77 -20.55 -11.70
C GLU A 131 6.12 -19.74 -10.55
N ILE A 132 6.63 -18.53 -10.28
CA ILE A 132 6.14 -17.62 -9.24
C ILE A 132 5.70 -16.31 -9.88
N LEU A 133 4.45 -15.90 -9.63
CA LEU A 133 3.89 -14.65 -10.11
C LEU A 133 3.52 -13.76 -8.93
N VAL A 134 4.15 -12.60 -8.82
CA VAL A 134 3.74 -11.56 -7.87
C VAL A 134 2.95 -10.50 -8.64
N ALA A 135 1.76 -10.12 -8.17
CA ALA A 135 0.87 -9.28 -8.95
C ALA A 135 0.04 -8.30 -8.12
N THR A 136 -0.25 -7.13 -8.71
CA THR A 136 -1.36 -6.28 -8.26
C THR A 136 -2.67 -6.73 -8.94
N PRO A 137 -3.83 -6.74 -8.24
CA PRO A 137 -5.07 -7.34 -8.73
C PRO A 137 -5.52 -6.87 -10.13
N GLY A 138 -5.55 -5.54 -10.35
CA GLY A 138 -6.02 -5.00 -11.63
C GLY A 138 -5.19 -5.43 -12.84
N ARG A 139 -3.84 -5.45 -12.72
CA ARG A 139 -2.98 -5.91 -13.83
C ARG A 139 -3.07 -7.42 -14.04
N LEU A 140 -3.20 -8.21 -12.97
CA LEU A 140 -3.41 -9.65 -13.13
C LEU A 140 -4.68 -9.92 -13.93
N LEU A 141 -5.78 -9.28 -13.54
CA LEU A 141 -7.09 -9.48 -14.17
C LEU A 141 -7.07 -9.08 -15.64
N ASP A 142 -6.42 -7.95 -15.97
CA ASP A 142 -6.22 -7.50 -17.34
C ASP A 142 -5.47 -8.55 -18.20
N LEU A 143 -4.33 -9.04 -17.70
CA LEU A 143 -3.53 -10.05 -18.42
C LEU A 143 -4.22 -11.42 -18.51
N MET A 144 -5.04 -11.78 -17.52
CA MET A 144 -5.89 -12.98 -17.58
C MET A 144 -6.95 -12.86 -18.66
N ASN A 145 -7.63 -11.71 -18.76
CA ASN A 145 -8.67 -11.48 -19.78
C ASN A 145 -8.09 -11.48 -21.20
N GLN A 146 -6.84 -11.05 -21.36
CA GLN A 146 -6.12 -11.10 -22.63
C GLN A 146 -5.52 -12.49 -22.95
N GLY A 147 -5.61 -13.45 -22.03
CA GLY A 147 -5.09 -14.82 -22.23
C GLY A 147 -3.58 -14.98 -21.99
N TYR A 148 -2.90 -13.98 -21.44
CA TYR A 148 -1.46 -14.05 -21.15
C TYR A 148 -1.12 -14.78 -19.84
N VAL A 149 -2.09 -14.92 -18.94
CA VAL A 149 -1.90 -15.60 -17.65
C VAL A 149 -2.90 -16.73 -17.50
N ASN A 150 -2.39 -17.93 -17.20
CA ASN A 150 -3.18 -19.10 -16.84
C ASN A 150 -2.78 -19.58 -15.44
N LEU A 151 -3.78 -19.76 -14.56
CA LEU A 151 -3.61 -20.13 -13.15
C LEU A 151 -4.09 -21.56 -12.83
N GLN A 152 -4.37 -22.39 -13.83
CA GLN A 152 -4.93 -23.74 -13.63
C GLN A 152 -3.98 -24.72 -12.90
N HIS A 153 -2.69 -24.41 -12.82
CA HIS A 153 -1.67 -25.23 -12.12
C HIS A 153 -1.17 -24.60 -10.83
N LEU A 154 -1.97 -23.69 -10.26
CA LEU A 154 -1.61 -23.03 -9.03
C LEU A 154 -1.63 -24.01 -7.85
N GLU A 155 -0.49 -24.13 -7.17
CA GLU A 155 -0.31 -24.94 -5.97
C GLU A 155 -0.46 -24.09 -4.70
N VAL A 156 0.06 -22.84 -4.73
CA VAL A 156 0.00 -21.91 -3.60
C VAL A 156 -0.55 -20.56 -4.01
N PHE A 157 -1.52 -20.06 -3.26
CA PHE A 157 -2.06 -18.71 -3.38
C PHE A 157 -1.77 -17.90 -2.12
N VAL A 158 -1.29 -16.66 -2.27
CA VAL A 158 -1.07 -15.73 -1.17
C VAL A 158 -1.85 -14.45 -1.42
N LEU A 159 -2.60 -14.00 -0.40
CA LEU A 159 -3.17 -12.66 -0.34
C LEU A 159 -2.45 -11.88 0.76
N ASP A 160 -1.61 -10.91 0.39
CA ASP A 160 -0.86 -10.08 1.34
C ASP A 160 -1.45 -8.66 1.48
N GLU A 161 -1.39 -8.13 2.69
CA GLU A 161 -1.98 -6.85 3.10
C GLU A 161 -3.45 -6.69 2.66
N ALA A 162 -4.28 -7.68 3.00
CA ALA A 162 -5.68 -7.76 2.58
C ALA A 162 -6.54 -6.59 3.07
N ASP A 163 -6.30 -6.09 4.28
CA ASP A 163 -6.93 -4.88 4.80
C ASP A 163 -6.66 -3.66 3.91
N ARG A 164 -5.42 -3.47 3.45
CA ARG A 164 -5.09 -2.40 2.51
C ARG A 164 -5.75 -2.59 1.15
N MET A 165 -5.89 -3.83 0.68
CA MET A 165 -6.64 -4.08 -0.55
C MET A 165 -8.10 -3.65 -0.45
N LEU A 166 -8.72 -3.83 0.72
CA LEU A 166 -10.08 -3.36 1.00
C LEU A 166 -10.15 -1.83 0.95
N ASP A 167 -9.24 -1.14 1.63
CA ASP A 167 -9.17 0.34 1.63
C ASP A 167 -9.01 0.93 0.23
N MET A 168 -8.30 0.21 -0.66
CA MET A 168 -8.06 0.61 -2.04
C MET A 168 -9.17 0.18 -3.00
N GLY A 169 -10.20 -0.52 -2.52
CA GLY A 169 -11.33 -0.96 -3.33
C GLY A 169 -11.04 -2.17 -4.24
N PHE A 170 -9.89 -2.85 -4.05
CA PHE A 170 -9.52 -4.03 -4.86
C PHE A 170 -10.35 -5.28 -4.55
N ILE A 171 -11.25 -5.21 -3.57
CA ILE A 171 -12.14 -6.32 -3.21
C ILE A 171 -12.94 -6.85 -4.42
N HIS A 172 -13.34 -5.98 -5.34
CA HIS A 172 -14.07 -6.38 -6.55
C HIS A 172 -13.19 -7.17 -7.52
N ASP A 173 -11.94 -6.75 -7.71
CA ASP A 173 -10.98 -7.44 -8.56
C ASP A 173 -10.63 -8.82 -7.97
N ILE A 174 -10.39 -8.88 -6.65
CA ILE A 174 -10.11 -10.14 -5.93
C ILE A 174 -11.28 -11.11 -6.12
N LYS A 175 -12.52 -10.66 -5.90
CA LYS A 175 -13.72 -11.50 -6.10
C LYS A 175 -13.87 -12.03 -7.53
N ARG A 176 -13.28 -11.36 -8.54
CA ARG A 176 -13.26 -11.85 -9.93
C ARG A 176 -12.11 -12.84 -10.19
N ILE A 177 -11.01 -12.71 -9.47
CA ILE A 177 -9.84 -13.59 -9.56
C ILE A 177 -10.10 -14.92 -8.85
N LEU A 178 -10.66 -14.92 -7.64
CA LEU A 178 -10.82 -16.11 -6.81
C LEU A 178 -11.52 -17.29 -7.51
N PRO A 179 -12.63 -17.11 -8.27
CA PRO A 179 -13.28 -18.21 -8.97
C PRO A 179 -12.44 -18.83 -10.11
N LYS A 180 -11.35 -18.18 -10.51
CA LYS A 180 -10.42 -18.68 -11.53
C LYS A 180 -9.25 -19.47 -10.96
N LEU A 181 -9.14 -19.53 -9.62
CA LEU A 181 -8.11 -20.31 -8.94
C LEU A 181 -8.57 -21.76 -8.76
N PRO A 182 -7.67 -22.75 -8.87
CA PRO A 182 -8.02 -24.15 -8.62
C PRO A 182 -8.43 -24.36 -7.16
N ALA A 183 -9.37 -25.28 -6.92
CA ALA A 183 -9.85 -25.61 -5.58
C ALA A 183 -8.79 -26.35 -4.73
N GLY A 184 -8.02 -27.24 -5.36
CA GLY A 184 -6.93 -27.98 -4.73
C GLY A 184 -5.64 -27.15 -4.68
N ARG A 185 -5.58 -26.17 -3.76
CA ARG A 185 -4.40 -25.32 -3.53
C ARG A 185 -4.23 -25.06 -2.03
N GLN A 186 -3.01 -24.72 -1.62
CA GLN A 186 -2.75 -24.09 -0.33
C GLN A 186 -3.02 -22.59 -0.43
N SER A 187 -3.73 -22.01 0.54
CA SER A 187 -3.99 -20.57 0.58
C SER A 187 -3.41 -19.95 1.86
N LEU A 188 -2.67 -18.85 1.71
CA LEU A 188 -2.10 -18.07 2.80
C LEU A 188 -2.69 -16.65 2.76
N PHE A 189 -3.20 -16.17 3.88
CA PHE A 189 -3.86 -14.88 4.01
C PHE A 189 -3.15 -14.04 5.06
N PHE A 190 -2.62 -12.89 4.67
CA PHE A 190 -1.92 -11.98 5.58
C PHE A 190 -2.60 -10.63 5.66
N SER A 191 -2.82 -10.15 6.88
CA SER A 191 -3.43 -8.84 7.15
C SER A 191 -2.84 -8.25 8.42
N ALA A 192 -2.81 -6.91 8.53
CA ALA A 192 -2.43 -6.26 9.79
C ALA A 192 -3.64 -6.17 10.74
N THR A 193 -4.84 -6.05 10.18
CA THR A 193 -6.10 -5.92 10.91
C THR A 193 -7.14 -6.94 10.45
N MET A 194 -8.15 -7.21 11.28
CA MET A 194 -9.22 -8.17 10.99
C MET A 194 -10.63 -7.56 11.20
N PRO A 195 -11.00 -6.49 10.46
CA PRO A 195 -12.38 -6.04 10.45
C PRO A 195 -13.30 -7.11 9.85
N GLN A 196 -14.61 -6.98 10.08
CA GLN A 196 -15.59 -8.00 9.68
C GLN A 196 -15.52 -8.36 8.19
N ALA A 197 -15.34 -7.38 7.30
CA ALA A 197 -15.19 -7.61 5.86
C ALA A 197 -13.94 -8.44 5.50
N ILE A 198 -12.85 -8.30 6.26
CA ILE A 198 -11.62 -9.08 6.07
C ILE A 198 -11.78 -10.50 6.61
N LYS A 199 -12.49 -10.67 7.73
CA LYS A 199 -12.87 -12.01 8.23
C LYS A 199 -13.70 -12.76 7.18
N GLU A 200 -14.71 -12.10 6.62
CA GLU A 200 -15.55 -12.64 5.55
C GLU A 200 -14.73 -13.00 4.32
N LEU A 201 -13.83 -12.12 3.87
CA LEU A 201 -12.95 -12.41 2.74
C LEU A 201 -12.05 -13.62 3.02
N SER A 202 -11.44 -13.70 4.20
CA SER A 202 -10.57 -14.82 4.56
C SER A 202 -11.30 -16.16 4.52
N ALA A 203 -12.57 -16.21 4.97
CA ALA A 203 -13.39 -17.41 4.94
C ALA A 203 -13.76 -17.88 3.51
N THR A 204 -13.69 -17.00 2.51
CA THR A 204 -13.90 -17.37 1.09
C THR A 204 -12.63 -17.91 0.43
N ILE A 205 -11.46 -17.66 1.02
CA ILE A 205 -10.15 -17.98 0.43
C ILE A 205 -9.54 -19.22 1.07
N LEU A 206 -9.62 -19.31 2.40
CA LEU A 206 -9.01 -20.35 3.21
C LEU A 206 -9.96 -21.54 3.38
N ARG A 207 -9.39 -22.74 3.46
CA ARG A 207 -10.11 -23.95 3.88
C ARG A 207 -10.61 -23.81 5.32
N PRO A 208 -11.66 -24.56 5.72
CA PRO A 208 -12.12 -24.58 7.10
C PRO A 208 -10.99 -24.92 8.08
N ASN A 209 -11.00 -24.27 9.25
CA ASN A 209 -9.98 -24.41 10.29
C ASN A 209 -8.55 -24.10 9.82
N PRO A 210 -8.29 -22.92 9.24
CA PRO A 210 -6.93 -22.54 8.89
C PRO A 210 -6.10 -22.35 10.16
N VAL A 211 -4.80 -22.60 10.05
CA VAL A 211 -3.85 -22.30 11.13
C VAL A 211 -3.82 -20.79 11.31
N GLN A 212 -4.11 -20.32 12.53
CA GLN A 212 -4.09 -18.90 12.84
C GLN A 212 -2.79 -18.56 13.57
N VAL A 213 -2.02 -17.68 12.97
CA VAL A 213 -0.81 -17.13 13.58
C VAL A 213 -1.03 -15.65 13.79
N ALA A 214 -1.21 -15.25 15.04
CA ALA A 214 -1.34 -13.85 15.43
C ALA A 214 -0.10 -13.46 16.25
N VAL A 215 0.67 -12.52 15.73
CA VAL A 215 1.80 -11.97 16.48
C VAL A 215 1.36 -10.64 17.05
N THR A 216 1.24 -10.60 18.37
CA THR A 216 1.08 -9.35 19.12
C THR A 216 2.25 -8.42 18.79
N PRO A 217 2.02 -7.11 18.66
CA PRO A 217 3.11 -6.16 18.52
C PRO A 217 4.12 -6.39 19.66
N VAL A 218 5.42 -6.49 19.33
CA VAL A 218 6.51 -6.66 20.32
C VAL A 218 6.54 -5.48 21.31
N SER A 219 5.88 -4.39 20.95
CA SER A 219 5.38 -3.29 21.76
C SER A 219 4.32 -2.60 20.90
N SER A 220 3.32 -1.89 21.46
CA SER A 220 2.53 -1.04 20.56
C SER A 220 3.52 -0.07 19.89
N THR A 221 3.40 0.20 18.59
CA THR A 221 4.34 1.09 17.88
C THR A 221 4.48 2.46 18.58
N ALA A 222 3.44 2.87 19.31
CA ALA A 222 3.44 4.08 20.13
C ALA A 222 4.33 3.99 21.40
N ASP A 223 4.71 2.81 21.83
CA ASP A 223 5.58 2.57 22.99
C ASP A 223 7.06 2.52 22.60
N THR A 224 7.40 2.04 21.40
CA THR A 224 8.80 1.95 20.90
C THR A 224 9.28 3.18 20.17
N VAL A 225 8.37 4.01 19.67
CA VAL A 225 8.71 5.24 18.96
C VAL A 225 8.60 6.44 19.92
N THR A 226 9.70 7.16 20.06
CA THR A 226 9.75 8.46 20.75
C THR A 226 8.91 9.45 19.96
N GLN A 227 7.96 10.11 20.61
CA GLN A 227 6.99 10.98 19.94
C GLN A 227 7.02 12.36 20.57
N SER A 228 7.06 13.40 19.72
CA SER A 228 6.98 14.79 20.17
C SER A 228 6.01 15.58 19.30
N VAL A 229 5.24 16.46 19.92
CA VAL A 229 4.33 17.40 19.27
C VAL A 229 4.97 18.79 19.25
N PHE A 230 4.94 19.42 18.08
CA PHE A 230 5.35 20.82 17.91
C PHE A 230 4.09 21.63 17.61
N LEU A 231 3.71 22.51 18.52
CA LEU A 231 2.58 23.43 18.33
C LEU A 231 3.07 24.62 17.52
N VAL A 232 2.47 24.84 16.35
CA VAL A 232 2.99 25.79 15.36
C VAL A 232 1.87 26.38 14.52
N ASP A 233 2.00 27.65 14.15
CA ASP A 233 1.09 28.26 13.18
C ASP A 233 1.29 27.65 11.79
N LYS A 234 0.20 27.56 11.02
CA LYS A 234 0.19 26.92 9.69
C LYS A 234 1.27 27.47 8.75
N ASN A 235 1.49 28.78 8.80
CA ASN A 235 2.44 29.47 7.93
C ASN A 235 3.90 29.23 8.32
N ASP A 236 4.16 28.81 9.57
CA ASP A 236 5.50 28.59 10.11
C ASP A 236 5.97 27.14 10.01
N LYS A 237 5.08 26.19 9.72
CA LYS A 237 5.43 24.78 9.44
C LYS A 237 6.60 24.59 8.46
N PRO A 238 6.72 25.33 7.33
CA PRO A 238 7.86 25.19 6.44
C PRO A 238 9.18 25.64 7.09
N ALA A 239 9.13 26.68 7.92
CA ALA A 239 10.30 27.18 8.63
C ALA A 239 10.72 26.22 9.76
N LEU A 240 9.75 25.69 10.50
CA LEU A 240 9.96 24.65 11.50
C LEU A 240 10.56 23.38 10.90
N LEU A 241 10.05 22.90 9.75
CA LEU A 241 10.61 21.72 9.07
C LEU A 241 12.09 21.91 8.76
N ARG A 242 12.47 23.07 8.20
CA ARG A 242 13.88 23.38 7.90
C ARG A 242 14.71 23.44 9.17
N HIS A 243 14.18 24.03 10.25
CA HIS A 243 14.87 24.12 11.53
C HIS A 243 15.17 22.74 12.10
N VAL A 244 14.17 21.86 12.17
CA VAL A 244 14.34 20.46 12.62
C VAL A 244 15.40 19.75 11.76
N LEU A 245 15.35 19.90 10.44
CA LEU A 245 16.29 19.28 9.51
C LEU A 245 17.72 19.88 9.54
N LYS A 246 17.98 20.92 10.32
CA LYS A 246 19.36 21.40 10.55
C LYS A 246 20.17 20.41 11.37
N ASP A 247 19.52 19.60 12.22
CA ASP A 247 20.20 18.57 13.00
C ASP A 247 20.79 17.50 12.06
N PRO A 248 22.13 17.33 12.04
CA PRO A 248 22.80 16.33 11.21
C PRO A 248 22.53 14.89 11.67
N ALA A 249 22.03 14.66 12.89
CA ALA A 249 21.61 13.34 13.36
C ALA A 249 20.39 12.82 12.59
N ILE A 250 19.60 13.73 12.01
CA ILE A 250 18.43 13.41 11.20
C ILE A 250 18.87 13.08 9.77
N LYS A 251 19.33 11.84 9.56
CA LYS A 251 19.97 11.41 8.29
C LYS A 251 18.99 10.98 7.20
N ARG A 252 17.87 10.34 7.58
CA ARG A 252 16.83 9.89 6.63
C ARG A 252 15.46 10.08 7.23
N VAL A 253 14.61 10.81 6.48
CA VAL A 253 13.33 11.29 6.98
C VAL A 253 12.21 10.99 6.01
N LEU A 254 11.14 10.43 6.54
CA LEU A 254 9.87 10.32 5.84
C LEU A 254 8.92 11.42 6.35
N VAL A 255 8.56 12.36 5.47
CA VAL A 255 7.67 13.48 5.78
C VAL A 255 6.28 13.19 5.21
N PHE A 256 5.26 13.18 6.05
CA PHE A 256 3.88 12.93 5.66
C PHE A 256 3.10 14.23 5.46
N THR A 257 2.43 14.32 4.32
CA THR A 257 1.47 15.36 3.98
C THR A 257 0.13 14.72 3.62
N ARG A 258 -0.97 15.44 3.83
CA ARG A 258 -2.33 14.99 3.52
C ARG A 258 -2.60 15.00 2.02
N THR A 259 -2.01 15.95 1.29
CA THR A 259 -2.31 16.15 -0.14
C THR A 259 -1.08 16.06 -1.04
N LYS A 260 -1.30 15.61 -2.28
CA LYS A 260 -0.26 15.56 -3.32
C LYS A 260 0.32 16.94 -3.67
N HIS A 261 -0.50 18.00 -3.57
CA HIS A 261 -0.04 19.37 -3.79
C HIS A 261 0.83 19.84 -2.63
N GLY A 262 0.45 19.52 -1.39
CA GLY A 262 1.27 19.74 -0.21
C GLY A 262 2.63 19.05 -0.31
N ALA A 263 2.66 17.78 -0.74
CA ALA A 263 3.91 17.04 -0.94
C ALA A 263 4.89 17.74 -1.90
N ASN A 264 4.40 18.24 -3.04
CA ASN A 264 5.26 18.98 -3.99
C ASN A 264 5.72 20.32 -3.39
N LYS A 265 4.82 21.08 -2.76
CA LYS A 265 5.17 22.38 -2.14
C LYS A 265 6.23 22.25 -1.05
N VAL A 266 6.10 21.23 -0.20
CA VAL A 266 7.11 20.93 0.85
C VAL A 266 8.44 20.55 0.21
N THR A 267 8.43 19.70 -0.82
CA THR A 267 9.64 19.31 -1.56
C THR A 267 10.36 20.52 -2.15
N GLU A 268 9.64 21.37 -2.89
CA GLU A 268 10.19 22.61 -3.48
C GLU A 268 10.77 23.56 -2.41
N THR A 269 10.15 23.61 -1.23
CA THR A 269 10.65 24.43 -0.13
C THR A 269 11.99 23.90 0.41
N LEU A 270 12.12 22.58 0.52
CA LEU A 270 13.36 21.93 0.97
C LEU A 270 14.47 22.07 -0.07
N GLU A 271 14.16 21.89 -1.35
CA GLU A 271 15.11 22.06 -2.46
C GLU A 271 15.67 23.50 -2.50
N LYS A 272 14.80 24.52 -2.33
CA LYS A 272 15.24 25.93 -2.22
C LYS A 272 16.17 26.17 -1.03
N ALA A 273 16.02 25.39 0.03
CA ALA A 273 16.88 25.40 1.20
C ALA A 273 18.12 24.50 1.08
N GLN A 274 18.41 23.97 -0.12
CA GLN A 274 19.53 23.06 -0.40
C GLN A 274 19.47 21.75 0.42
N ILE A 275 18.27 21.27 0.74
CA ILE A 275 18.03 19.97 1.36
C ILE A 275 17.53 19.01 0.28
N THR A 276 18.22 17.88 0.07
CA THR A 276 17.82 16.88 -0.94
C THR A 276 16.49 16.23 -0.56
N ALA A 277 15.46 16.47 -1.37
CA ALA A 277 14.11 16.00 -1.12
C ALA A 277 13.44 15.48 -2.39
N GLU A 278 12.57 14.48 -2.27
CA GLU A 278 11.74 14.02 -3.39
C GLU A 278 10.31 13.74 -2.94
N ALA A 279 9.32 14.02 -3.79
CA ALA A 279 7.91 13.74 -3.51
C ALA A 279 7.48 12.37 -4.07
N ILE A 280 6.72 11.60 -3.29
CA ILE A 280 6.04 10.37 -3.72
C ILE A 280 4.54 10.43 -3.45
N HIS A 281 3.74 10.43 -4.52
CA HIS A 281 2.27 10.50 -4.44
C HIS A 281 1.61 9.90 -5.69
N GLY A 282 0.29 9.69 -5.66
CA GLY A 282 -0.46 9.04 -6.75
C GLY A 282 -0.37 9.71 -8.12
N ASN A 283 -0.14 11.03 -8.18
CA ASN A 283 0.06 11.77 -9.43
C ASN A 283 1.49 11.66 -10.02
N LYS A 284 2.47 11.06 -9.34
CA LYS A 284 3.82 10.85 -9.92
C LYS A 284 3.79 9.61 -10.81
N SER A 285 4.56 9.64 -11.90
CA SER A 285 4.73 8.47 -12.77
C SER A 285 5.37 7.30 -12.00
N GLN A 286 5.14 6.06 -12.44
CA GLN A 286 5.70 4.90 -11.74
C GLN A 286 7.24 4.93 -11.73
N ASN A 287 7.85 5.31 -12.84
CA ASN A 287 9.31 5.44 -12.94
C ASN A 287 9.85 6.48 -11.95
N HIS A 288 9.14 7.61 -11.78
CA HIS A 288 9.51 8.60 -10.77
C HIS A 288 9.41 8.03 -9.36
N ARG A 289 8.32 7.30 -9.04
CA ARG A 289 8.15 6.69 -7.72
C ARG A 289 9.26 5.69 -7.41
N GLN A 290 9.62 4.84 -8.37
CA GLN A 290 10.72 3.89 -8.24
C GLN A 290 12.07 4.59 -8.07
N ARG A 291 12.36 5.63 -8.88
CA ARG A 291 13.59 6.42 -8.76
C ARG A 291 13.69 7.09 -7.38
N ALA A 292 12.62 7.74 -6.92
CA ALA A 292 12.60 8.40 -5.62
C ALA A 292 12.82 7.41 -4.47
N LEU A 293 12.21 6.21 -4.54
CA LEU A 293 12.45 5.16 -3.54
C LEU A 293 13.88 4.62 -3.59
N SER A 294 14.44 4.40 -4.78
CA SER A 294 15.81 3.93 -4.96
C SER A 294 16.82 4.95 -4.42
N ASN A 295 16.66 6.22 -4.78
CA ASN A 295 17.48 7.32 -4.27
C ASN A 295 17.39 7.47 -2.75
N PHE A 296 16.18 7.33 -2.20
CA PHE A 296 15.96 7.41 -0.76
C PHE A 296 16.59 6.22 -0.01
N LYS A 297 16.47 5.00 -0.55
CA LYS A 297 17.16 3.80 -0.03
C LYS A 297 18.67 3.96 -0.07
N ALA A 298 19.21 4.49 -1.17
CA ALA A 298 20.65 4.72 -1.34
C ALA A 298 21.21 5.89 -0.51
N GLY A 299 20.36 6.68 0.16
CA GLY A 299 20.76 7.86 0.93
C GLY A 299 21.05 9.10 0.08
N THR A 300 20.92 9.03 -1.25
CA THR A 300 21.05 10.17 -2.17
C THR A 300 20.02 11.26 -1.86
N THR A 301 18.79 10.84 -1.52
CA THR A 301 17.71 11.73 -1.11
C THR A 301 17.56 11.65 0.41
N ARG A 302 17.76 12.76 1.10
CA ARG A 302 17.66 12.84 2.57
C ARG A 302 16.21 12.79 3.05
N VAL A 303 15.30 13.45 2.32
CA VAL A 303 13.90 13.60 2.71
C VAL A 303 12.96 13.06 1.65
N LEU A 304 12.14 12.06 2.00
CA LEU A 304 11.07 11.60 1.14
C LEU A 304 9.74 12.18 1.64
N VAL A 305 9.07 12.98 0.80
CA VAL A 305 7.78 13.60 1.14
C VAL A 305 6.66 12.79 0.52
N ALA A 306 5.77 12.25 1.34
CA ALA A 306 4.76 11.28 0.91
C ALA A 306 3.34 11.65 1.35
N THR A 307 2.35 11.14 0.61
CA THR A 307 0.98 11.00 1.11
C THR A 307 0.76 9.59 1.68
N ASP A 308 -0.24 9.40 2.53
CA ASP A 308 -0.53 8.12 3.19
C ASP A 308 -0.60 6.95 2.21
N ILE A 309 -1.31 7.13 1.10
CA ILE A 309 -1.49 6.09 0.07
C ILE A 309 -0.15 5.74 -0.59
N ALA A 310 0.70 6.73 -0.84
CA ALA A 310 1.96 6.51 -1.55
C ALA A 310 3.10 6.02 -0.67
N ALA A 311 2.98 6.24 0.65
CA ALA A 311 3.91 5.73 1.64
C ALA A 311 3.64 4.26 2.04
N ARG A 312 2.45 3.73 1.71
CA ARG A 312 2.15 2.30 1.89
C ARG A 312 3.07 1.48 0.98
N GLY A 313 3.71 0.47 1.54
CA GLY A 313 4.75 -0.30 0.85
C GLY A 313 6.12 0.38 0.79
N ILE A 314 6.34 1.51 1.46
CA ILE A 314 7.72 1.97 1.71
C ILE A 314 8.30 1.07 2.81
N ASP A 315 9.29 0.27 2.40
CA ASP A 315 10.08 -0.63 3.24
C ASP A 315 11.52 -0.12 3.18
N VAL A 316 11.89 0.63 4.22
CA VAL A 316 13.21 1.25 4.38
C VAL A 316 13.61 1.01 5.82
N ASP A 317 14.53 0.09 6.04
CA ASP A 317 14.90 -0.41 7.38
C ASP A 317 15.60 0.65 8.25
N GLU A 318 16.05 1.74 7.65
CA GLU A 318 16.92 2.73 8.29
C GLU A 318 16.28 4.12 8.41
N LEU A 319 14.95 4.17 8.57
CA LEU A 319 14.23 5.42 8.84
C LEU A 319 14.49 5.88 10.27
N THR A 320 15.35 6.87 10.45
CA THR A 320 15.62 7.49 11.75
C THR A 320 14.45 8.30 12.28
N HIS A 321 13.77 9.03 11.39
CA HIS A 321 12.73 9.99 11.75
C HIS A 321 11.52 9.90 10.82
N VAL A 322 10.34 10.02 11.42
CA VAL A 322 9.08 10.28 10.73
C VAL A 322 8.60 11.68 11.13
N ILE A 323 8.20 12.49 10.17
CA ILE A 323 7.63 13.82 10.44
C ILE A 323 6.21 13.86 9.88
N ASN A 324 5.22 13.97 10.76
CA ASN A 324 3.85 14.32 10.40
C ASN A 324 3.77 15.84 10.20
N TYR A 325 4.04 16.30 8.97
CA TYR A 325 3.94 17.72 8.62
C TYR A 325 2.50 18.23 8.68
N GLU A 326 1.54 17.35 8.38
CA GLU A 326 0.12 17.55 8.63
C GLU A 326 -0.42 16.35 9.41
N VAL A 327 -1.21 16.60 10.47
CA VAL A 327 -1.78 15.55 11.32
C VAL A 327 -2.79 14.72 10.50
N PRO A 328 -2.74 13.37 10.55
CA PRO A 328 -3.73 12.55 9.87
C PRO A 328 -5.10 12.73 10.52
N ASN A 329 -6.15 12.70 9.71
CA ASN A 329 -7.54 12.82 10.17
C ASN A 329 -8.08 11.53 10.82
N GLU A 330 -7.44 10.40 10.55
CA GLU A 330 -7.76 9.08 11.12
C GLU A 330 -6.65 8.65 12.10
N PRO A 331 -6.97 8.38 13.38
CA PRO A 331 -5.99 7.97 14.39
C PRO A 331 -5.17 6.73 14.01
N GLU A 332 -5.78 5.74 13.36
CA GLU A 332 -5.10 4.52 12.93
C GLU A 332 -4.02 4.81 11.89
N THR A 333 -4.24 5.82 11.04
CA THR A 333 -3.25 6.28 10.07
C THR A 333 -2.01 6.83 10.76
N TYR A 334 -2.15 7.52 11.90
CA TYR A 334 -1.01 7.99 12.69
C TYR A 334 -0.09 6.84 13.11
N VAL A 335 -0.67 5.77 13.68
CA VAL A 335 0.09 4.58 14.11
C VAL A 335 0.84 3.96 12.92
N HIS A 336 0.21 3.91 11.74
CA HIS A 336 0.85 3.42 10.51
C HIS A 336 1.99 4.29 9.99
N ARG A 337 1.91 5.61 10.20
CA ARG A 337 2.96 6.56 9.83
C ARG A 337 4.17 6.40 10.74
N ILE A 338 3.97 6.42 12.06
CA ILE A 338 5.08 6.33 13.02
C ILE A 338 5.72 4.93 12.99
N GLY A 339 4.98 3.88 12.64
CA GLY A 339 5.52 2.53 12.40
C GLY A 339 6.39 2.39 11.16
N ARG A 340 6.69 3.50 10.46
CA ARG A 340 7.73 3.53 9.44
C ARG A 340 9.12 3.66 10.04
N THR A 341 9.25 4.15 11.27
CA THR A 341 10.50 4.12 12.04
C THR A 341 10.42 3.07 13.16
N GLY A 342 11.53 2.86 13.87
CA GLY A 342 11.58 1.96 15.03
C GLY A 342 11.48 0.46 14.70
N ARG A 343 11.98 0.04 13.53
CA ARG A 343 11.92 -1.36 13.08
C ARG A 343 13.14 -2.16 13.55
N ALA A 344 12.98 -3.49 13.60
CA ALA A 344 14.06 -4.44 13.93
C ALA A 344 14.80 -4.16 15.27
N GLY A 345 14.11 -3.58 16.26
CA GLY A 345 14.68 -3.27 17.57
C GLY A 345 15.41 -1.92 17.67
N ALA A 346 15.47 -1.13 16.58
CA ALA A 346 15.96 0.23 16.62
C ALA A 346 14.94 1.18 17.29
N PHE A 347 15.43 2.20 17.99
CA PHE A 347 14.58 3.32 18.44
C PHE A 347 14.33 4.27 17.27
N GLY A 348 13.08 4.72 17.15
CA GLY A 348 12.64 5.67 16.13
C GLY A 348 12.07 6.93 16.75
N THR A 349 12.16 8.06 16.04
CA THR A 349 11.57 9.33 16.49
C THR A 349 10.48 9.79 15.53
N ALA A 350 9.35 10.21 16.07
CA ALA A 350 8.23 10.76 15.33
C ALA A 350 7.90 12.18 15.80
N PHE A 351 8.05 13.15 14.90
CA PHE A 351 7.65 14.53 15.15
C PHE A 351 6.30 14.82 14.50
N THR A 352 5.44 15.53 15.21
CA THR A 352 4.10 15.88 14.71
C THR A 352 3.88 17.38 14.83
N PHE A 353 3.70 18.04 13.69
CA PHE A 353 3.42 19.47 13.64
C PHE A 353 1.92 19.68 13.70
N VAL A 354 1.47 20.47 14.67
CA VAL A 354 0.04 20.63 14.96
C VAL A 354 -0.32 22.11 14.88
N GLU A 355 -1.18 22.43 13.90
CA GLU A 355 -1.82 23.75 13.82
C GLU A 355 -3.17 23.77 14.55
N GLY A 356 -3.73 24.96 14.77
CA GLY A 356 -4.96 25.14 15.55
C GLY A 356 -6.14 24.27 15.11
N GLU A 357 -6.35 24.10 13.80
CA GLU A 357 -7.44 23.28 13.25
C GLU A 357 -7.20 21.77 13.42
N GLU A 358 -5.96 21.33 13.63
CA GLU A 358 -5.59 19.92 13.69
C GLU A 358 -5.60 19.35 15.12
N ARG A 359 -5.84 20.19 16.14
CA ARG A 359 -5.89 19.80 17.56
C ARG A 359 -6.88 18.67 17.84
N ALA A 360 -8.03 18.67 17.15
CA ALA A 360 -9.04 17.62 17.32
C ALA A 360 -8.51 16.24 16.88
N TYR A 361 -7.73 16.20 15.80
CA TYR A 361 -7.12 14.97 15.30
C TYR A 361 -6.06 14.44 16.27
N LEU A 362 -5.23 15.34 16.83
CA LEU A 362 -4.28 14.96 17.88
C LEU A 362 -5.00 14.35 19.10
N GLN A 363 -6.14 14.91 19.52
CA GLN A 363 -6.89 14.37 20.65
C GLN A 363 -7.38 12.94 20.38
N ASP A 364 -7.93 12.68 19.19
CA ASP A 364 -8.40 11.35 18.79
C ASP A 364 -7.23 10.35 18.70
N ILE A 365 -6.06 10.80 18.22
CA ILE A 365 -4.81 10.02 18.23
C ILE A 365 -4.40 9.62 19.65
N GLN A 366 -4.27 10.58 20.56
CA GLN A 366 -3.87 10.32 21.96
C GLN A 366 -4.84 9.36 22.66
N LYS A 367 -6.14 9.46 22.35
CA LYS A 367 -7.17 8.52 22.84
C LYS A 367 -6.97 7.11 22.31
N LEU A 368 -6.72 6.96 21.00
CA LEU A 368 -6.47 5.65 20.39
C LEU A 368 -5.24 4.97 21.01
N ILE A 369 -4.13 5.71 21.12
CA ILE A 369 -2.86 5.17 21.66
C ILE A 369 -2.82 5.14 23.19
N ARG A 370 -3.83 5.73 23.85
CA ARG A 370 -3.96 5.84 25.31
C ARG A 370 -2.73 6.48 25.99
N LYS A 371 -2.12 7.46 25.32
CA LYS A 371 -0.88 8.10 25.74
C LYS A 371 -0.93 9.59 25.43
N GLN A 372 -0.54 10.42 26.40
CA GLN A 372 -0.27 11.84 26.20
C GLN A 372 1.07 11.96 25.46
N ILE A 373 1.10 12.68 24.35
CA ILE A 373 2.34 12.97 23.63
C ILE A 373 2.89 14.28 24.17
N ASP A 374 4.19 14.30 24.45
CA ASP A 374 4.87 15.47 25.01
C ASP A 374 4.96 16.58 23.96
N VAL A 375 4.77 17.82 24.41
CA VAL A 375 4.94 19.01 23.58
C VAL A 375 6.38 19.46 23.68
N ASP A 376 7.07 19.50 22.54
CA ASP A 376 8.37 20.11 22.41
C ASP A 376 8.18 21.60 22.12
N SER A 377 8.61 22.44 23.06
CA SER A 377 8.58 23.89 22.95
C SER A 377 9.96 24.50 22.70
N ASP A 378 11.02 23.70 22.52
CA ASP A 378 12.38 24.19 22.27
C ASP A 378 12.59 24.45 20.77
N HIS A 379 11.81 25.40 20.22
CA HIS A 379 11.95 25.83 18.84
C HIS A 379 11.48 27.28 18.65
N PRO A 380 12.03 28.03 17.67
CA PRO A 380 11.72 29.46 17.51
C PRO A 380 10.34 29.76 16.90
N PHE A 381 9.51 28.74 16.70
CA PHE A 381 8.20 28.84 16.04
C PHE A 381 7.04 28.43 16.97
N THR A 382 7.29 28.41 18.28
CA THR A 382 6.22 28.16 19.26
C THR A 382 5.18 29.26 19.16
N THR A 383 3.91 28.89 19.28
CA THR A 383 2.82 29.84 19.24
C THR A 383 1.88 29.67 20.43
N ALA A 384 1.48 30.79 21.03
CA ALA A 384 0.44 30.80 22.06
C ALA A 384 -0.97 30.68 21.47
N SER A 385 -1.12 30.82 20.15
CA SER A 385 -2.41 30.72 19.44
C SER A 385 -2.95 29.28 19.42
N VAL A 386 -2.07 28.29 19.57
CA VAL A 386 -2.40 26.86 19.56
C VAL A 386 -2.19 26.31 20.96
N ALA A 387 -3.28 26.12 21.69
CA ALA A 387 -3.19 25.55 23.04
C ALA A 387 -2.82 24.05 23.02
N PRO A 388 -2.11 23.56 24.05
CA PRO A 388 -1.84 22.13 24.21
C PRO A 388 -3.11 21.27 24.21
N VAL A 389 -2.97 19.99 23.86
CA VAL A 389 -4.09 19.04 23.82
C VAL A 389 -3.92 18.01 24.92
N SER A 390 -4.73 18.12 25.97
CA SER A 390 -4.74 17.14 27.08
C SER A 390 -5.60 15.92 26.74
N LEU A 391 -5.07 14.72 27.00
CA LEU A 391 -5.77 13.45 26.86
C LEU A 391 -7.02 13.37 27.76
N HIS A 392 -6.94 13.96 28.96
CA HIS A 392 -8.00 13.95 29.97
C HIS A 392 -8.82 15.26 30.01
N GLY A 393 -8.58 16.18 29.07
CA GLY A 393 -9.25 17.48 29.04
C GLY A 393 -10.73 17.39 28.67
N SER A 394 -11.56 18.16 29.37
CA SER A 394 -13.00 18.33 29.11
C SER A 394 -13.32 19.34 28.00
N GLU A 395 -12.31 20.00 27.43
CA GLU A 395 -12.50 21.00 26.38
C GLU A 395 -13.04 20.37 25.09
N ARG A 396 -14.16 20.91 24.63
CA ARG A 396 -14.81 20.49 23.38
C ARG A 396 -14.06 21.14 22.20
N ILE A 397 -13.11 20.41 21.62
CA ILE A 397 -12.38 20.87 20.42
C ILE A 397 -13.30 20.80 19.20
N ILE A 398 -13.48 21.92 18.51
CA ILE A 398 -14.30 22.00 17.29
C ILE A 398 -13.56 21.27 16.16
N ARG A 399 -14.22 20.28 15.55
CA ARG A 399 -13.65 19.53 14.41
C ARG A 399 -13.77 20.35 13.12
N PRO A 400 -12.69 20.50 12.32
CA PRO A 400 -12.81 21.07 10.99
C PRO A 400 -13.65 20.16 10.09
N LYS A 401 -14.44 20.74 9.18
CA LYS A 401 -15.13 20.00 8.12
C LYS A 401 -14.05 19.46 7.17
N GLY A 402 -13.84 18.14 7.16
CA GLY A 402 -12.80 17.51 6.33
C GLY A 402 -12.96 17.79 4.83
N PRO A 403 -11.91 17.57 4.01
CA PRO A 403 -11.91 17.87 2.56
C PRO A 403 -12.85 17.00 1.71
N ALA A 404 -13.66 16.16 2.33
CA ALA A 404 -14.84 15.57 1.73
C ALA A 404 -15.95 15.69 2.77
N GLY A 405 -16.95 16.54 2.51
CA GLY A 405 -18.07 16.85 3.41
C GLY A 405 -19.00 15.67 3.70
N ARG A 406 -18.48 14.57 4.24
CA ARG A 406 -19.28 13.52 4.87
C ARG A 406 -19.53 13.93 6.31
N PRO A 407 -20.81 14.13 6.71
CA PRO A 407 -21.13 14.33 8.11
C PRO A 407 -20.71 13.10 8.92
N PRO A 408 -20.36 13.26 10.21
CA PRO A 408 -20.14 12.13 11.10
C PRO A 408 -21.37 11.24 11.07
N ARG A 409 -21.16 9.93 10.85
CA ARG A 409 -22.22 8.94 10.99
C ARG A 409 -22.44 8.77 12.48
N ASP A 410 -23.41 9.49 13.04
CA ASP A 410 -23.78 9.32 14.44
C ASP A 410 -24.16 7.85 14.68
N GLY A 411 -23.42 7.23 15.59
CA GLY A 411 -23.68 5.89 16.06
C GLY A 411 -25.06 5.83 16.69
N ARG A 412 -25.98 5.09 16.06
CA ARG A 412 -27.23 4.64 16.69
C ARG A 412 -26.88 3.78 17.90
N SER A 413 -26.87 4.39 19.08
CA SER A 413 -27.10 3.72 20.35
C SER A 413 -28.59 3.75 20.63
N GLY A 414 -29.19 2.56 20.75
CA GLY A 414 -30.58 2.37 21.14
C GLY A 414 -30.83 2.69 22.61
N GLY A 415 -32.10 2.93 22.92
CA GLY A 415 -32.64 3.05 24.27
C GLY A 415 -34.11 3.44 24.20
N GLY A 416 -34.99 2.44 24.22
CA GLY A 416 -36.44 2.61 24.15
C GLY A 416 -37.13 2.77 25.51
N GLN A 417 -38.35 3.30 25.46
CA GLN A 417 -39.52 3.17 26.36
C GLN A 417 -40.37 4.45 26.12
N GLY A 418 -41.69 4.48 25.91
CA GLY A 418 -42.77 3.50 25.91
C GLY A 418 -44.09 4.28 26.05
N ARG A 419 -45.22 3.70 25.57
CA ARG A 419 -46.64 4.12 25.73
C ARG A 419 -47.05 5.32 24.85
N GLY A 420 -48.14 5.33 24.08
CA GLY A 420 -49.40 4.58 24.11
C GLY A 420 -50.54 5.61 24.07
N GLY A 421 -51.38 5.64 23.02
CA GLY A 421 -52.55 6.54 22.96
C GLY A 421 -53.11 6.75 21.55
N ALA A 422 -54.36 6.33 21.36
CA ALA A 422 -55.13 6.25 20.12
C ALA A 422 -55.54 7.62 19.49
N PRO A 423 -56.12 7.64 18.27
CA PRO A 423 -56.26 8.83 17.46
C PRO A 423 -57.59 9.57 17.73
N ARG A 424 -57.60 10.91 17.51
CA ARG A 424 -58.83 11.69 17.46
C ARG A 424 -58.87 12.57 16.20
N ALA A 425 -59.92 12.33 15.41
CA ALA A 425 -60.45 13.24 14.41
C ALA A 425 -61.45 14.21 15.07
N ALA A 426 -61.51 15.45 14.54
CA ALA A 426 -62.65 16.39 14.53
C ALA A 426 -62.14 17.72 13.95
N SER A 427 -62.51 18.07 12.71
CA SER A 427 -63.52 19.09 12.34
C SER A 427 -63.11 20.54 12.69
N GLY A 428 -63.18 21.56 11.82
CA GLY A 428 -63.71 21.65 10.47
C GLY A 428 -63.70 23.11 9.98
N GLN A 429 -64.11 23.26 8.71
CA GLN A 429 -64.80 24.38 8.05
C GLN A 429 -64.15 25.78 7.90
N GLY A 430 -64.15 26.25 6.65
CA GLY A 430 -63.97 27.67 6.28
C GLY A 430 -63.58 27.94 4.81
N THR A 431 -64.49 27.67 3.86
CA THR A 431 -64.48 28.08 2.43
C THR A 431 -64.89 29.57 2.23
N PRO A 432 -64.96 30.17 1.00
CA PRO A 432 -64.17 30.06 -0.25
C PRO A 432 -63.96 31.45 -0.97
N ASN A 433 -63.59 31.41 -2.27
CA ASN A 433 -63.65 32.44 -3.34
C ASN A 433 -62.42 33.35 -3.53
N ARG A 434 -61.94 33.74 -4.74
CA ARG A 434 -62.42 33.61 -6.14
C ARG A 434 -61.30 34.09 -7.11
N GLY A 435 -61.20 33.48 -8.30
CA GLY A 435 -60.71 34.06 -9.59
C GLY A 435 -59.21 34.36 -9.73
N GLU A 436 -58.51 34.21 -10.86
CA GLU A 436 -58.86 33.99 -12.26
C GLU A 436 -57.64 33.39 -13.01
N GLN A 437 -57.95 32.49 -13.95
CA GLN A 437 -57.47 32.36 -15.35
C GLN A 437 -56.08 32.95 -15.72
N ARG A 438 -55.19 32.28 -16.48
CA ARG A 438 -55.44 31.67 -17.80
C ARG A 438 -54.19 30.90 -18.31
N SER A 439 -54.43 29.79 -19.02
CA SER A 439 -53.71 29.20 -20.18
C SER A 439 -52.16 29.18 -20.19
N GLY A 440 -51.45 28.06 -20.32
CA GLY A 440 -51.74 26.84 -21.10
C GLY A 440 -50.89 26.83 -22.39
N GLY A 441 -49.94 25.91 -22.52
CA GLY A 441 -49.17 25.74 -23.76
C GLY A 441 -47.94 24.84 -23.66
N ARG A 442 -48.13 23.53 -23.83
CA ARG A 442 -47.10 22.56 -24.28
C ARG A 442 -46.78 22.83 -25.77
N PRO A 443 -45.62 22.39 -26.32
CA PRO A 443 -45.62 21.09 -27.00
C PRO A 443 -44.31 20.27 -26.93
N GLN A 444 -44.48 19.02 -27.36
CA GLN A 444 -43.52 17.92 -27.53
C GLN A 444 -42.60 18.06 -28.77
N ALA A 445 -41.44 17.42 -28.64
CA ALA A 445 -40.72 16.53 -29.58
C ALA A 445 -40.68 16.82 -31.10
N SER A 446 -39.46 16.74 -31.67
CA SER A 446 -38.98 15.75 -32.66
C SER A 446 -37.89 16.32 -33.58
N GLY A 447 -37.01 15.44 -34.11
CA GLY A 447 -36.31 15.69 -35.38
C GLY A 447 -34.77 15.60 -35.38
N ARG A 448 -34.25 14.46 -35.85
CA ARG A 448 -32.98 14.35 -36.62
C ARG A 448 -33.24 14.91 -38.04
N PRO A 449 -32.22 15.40 -38.81
CA PRO A 449 -31.49 14.50 -39.73
C PRO A 449 -30.01 14.85 -40.09
N ALA A 450 -29.34 13.82 -40.59
CA ALA A 450 -28.37 13.67 -41.70
C ALA A 450 -27.24 14.68 -42.06
N ALA A 451 -26.02 14.14 -42.08
CA ALA A 451 -24.97 14.09 -43.13
C ALA A 451 -24.82 15.15 -44.26
N ALA A 452 -23.59 15.66 -44.41
CA ALA A 452 -22.80 15.91 -45.64
C ALA A 452 -21.38 16.36 -45.16
N GLY A 453 -20.20 16.04 -45.74
CA GLY A 453 -19.82 15.61 -47.08
C GLY A 453 -19.01 16.72 -47.78
N SER A 454 -17.67 16.68 -47.73
CA SER A 454 -16.69 17.32 -48.66
C SER A 454 -15.26 17.05 -48.11
N ALA A 455 -14.37 16.26 -48.70
CA ALA A 455 -13.71 16.27 -50.01
C ALA A 455 -12.46 17.16 -50.09
N GLY A 456 -11.37 16.58 -50.63
CA GLY A 456 -10.06 17.19 -50.92
C GLY A 456 -8.94 16.50 -50.12
N GLY A 457 -8.06 15.65 -50.65
CA GLY A 457 -7.46 15.60 -51.99
C GLY A 457 -5.97 15.89 -51.81
N GLY A 458 -5.09 14.90 -51.98
CA GLY A 458 -3.65 15.06 -51.69
C GLY A 458 -2.84 13.81 -51.96
N GLU A 459 -2.57 13.60 -53.24
CA GLU A 459 -1.86 12.52 -53.90
C GLU A 459 -0.35 12.42 -53.53
N ARG A 460 0.21 11.20 -53.73
CA ARG A 460 1.58 10.86 -54.21
C ARG A 460 2.64 10.32 -53.23
N ARG A 461 2.90 9.03 -53.48
CA ARG A 461 4.15 8.40 -53.96
C ARG A 461 4.93 7.53 -52.98
N SER A 462 4.80 6.24 -53.29
CA SER A 462 5.75 5.17 -53.07
C SER A 462 7.15 5.50 -53.62
N SER A 463 8.18 5.11 -52.88
CA SER A 463 9.33 4.42 -53.46
C SER A 463 10.01 3.57 -52.40
N SER A 464 10.03 2.28 -52.69
CA SER A 464 10.80 1.24 -52.05
C SER A 464 12.22 1.25 -52.60
N ARG A 465 13.24 1.07 -51.74
CA ARG A 465 14.38 0.16 -52.00
C ARG A 465 15.23 -0.08 -50.74
N PRO A 466 15.89 -1.25 -50.67
CA PRO A 466 16.43 -1.84 -49.44
C PRO A 466 17.93 -1.54 -49.24
N TRP A 467 18.41 -1.65 -47.99
CA TRP A 467 19.84 -1.63 -47.69
C TRP A 467 20.36 -3.05 -47.44
N GLN A 468 21.38 -3.40 -48.23
CA GLN A 468 22.14 -4.64 -48.23
C GLN A 468 23.18 -4.66 -47.10
N ALA A 469 23.48 -5.88 -46.68
CA ALA A 469 24.64 -6.25 -45.88
C ALA A 469 25.96 -6.08 -46.66
N GLY A 470 27.02 -5.68 -45.96
CA GLY A 470 28.39 -5.69 -46.44
C GLY A 470 29.36 -6.07 -45.31
N ARG A 471 30.14 -7.11 -45.56
CA ARG A 471 31.25 -7.64 -44.74
C ARG A 471 32.52 -6.79 -44.87
N GLY A 472 33.39 -6.89 -43.86
CA GLY A 472 34.83 -6.55 -43.87
C GLY A 472 35.21 -5.95 -42.51
N GLY A 473 36.17 -6.41 -41.70
CA GLY A 473 37.32 -7.29 -41.92
C GLY A 473 38.59 -6.55 -41.44
N SER A 474 39.38 -7.17 -40.54
CA SER A 474 40.74 -6.78 -40.05
C SER A 474 40.84 -5.54 -39.14
N GLU A 475 41.76 -5.35 -38.19
CA GLU A 475 42.84 -6.12 -37.53
C GLU A 475 43.40 -5.22 -36.40
N GLY A 476 44.10 -5.82 -35.42
CA GLY A 476 45.02 -5.14 -34.48
C GLY A 476 44.36 -4.53 -33.23
N GLY A 477 44.79 -4.74 -31.99
CA GLY A 477 46.06 -5.21 -31.46
C GLY A 477 46.50 -4.27 -30.33
N SER A 478 46.94 -4.84 -29.19
CA SER A 478 47.85 -4.24 -28.20
C SER A 478 47.33 -3.40 -27.01
N ARG A 479 47.45 -4.05 -25.83
CA ARG A 479 48.11 -3.62 -24.56
C ARG A 479 47.44 -2.64 -23.58
N ARG A 480 47.20 -3.20 -22.39
CA ARG A 480 47.64 -2.77 -21.04
C ARG A 480 47.99 -1.28 -20.84
N SER A 481 47.31 -0.67 -19.87
CA SER A 481 47.89 -0.11 -18.64
C SER A 481 46.84 -0.21 -17.53
#